data_AF-A0A9L0S425-F1
#
_entry.id   AF-A0A9L0S425-F1
#
_cell.length_a   1.000
_cell.length_b   1.000
_cell.length_c   1.000
_cell.angle_alpha   90.00
_cell.angle_beta   90.00
_cell.angle_gamma   90.00
#
_symmetry.space_group_name_H-M   'P 1'
#
loop_
_entity.id
_entity.type
_entity.pdbx_description
1 polymer ?
#
loop_
_entity_poly.entity_id
_entity_poly.type
_entity_poly.pdbx_seq_one_letter_code
_entity_poly.pdbx_strand_id
1 'polypeptide(L)'
;MAYLSVFTDSHNYTMQEFALRYFRKPQALLHQTGGGAEQKAPASLVQYTKAPIQESLINLSDEGMNRQAVESFQALMQFMGDQSKPRGKGEMELLYELLKLCQEENLRDEIYCQVIKQVTGHPRPEHCARGWSFLSLLTGFFPPSTTLMPYLTKFLQDSGLSQELARTSQEHLQRTVKYGGRRQLPFPGEMQAFLKGHTVRLVLIHLPGGVDYKTNIQTFTVAGEVLEELCGQMSIMDPQEVQEFALFLIKGEGELVRPLRPDEYLNSVMVDKDVSLHSRRLGWETQLHFDNPTYISTHYSQVLRDYLQGKLLVSAQAEDLLARLAALQHLSRAFQDTPSEQDLLAYLPKTLQWQVRRATIRMLMGQELRRLKGCTSQEAQTSFIEAVRQLPLFGYTVYVVLRVSEVALPGPGFLGLNRQHIILMDPSSQKLCCSVALRELQRIHLLSPLEEQGSPGLELNYGSADSPRTIWFELPQAQELKHTITFLMHSGIASD
;
A
#
# COMPACT_ATOMS: atom_id res chain seq x y z
N MET A 1 -19.06 -3.31 3.76
CA MET A 1 -20.04 -3.47 4.85
C MET A 1 -20.65 -4.87 4.94
N ALA A 2 -20.96 -5.57 3.84
CA ALA A 2 -21.58 -6.91 3.89
C ALA A 2 -20.66 -8.08 4.37
N TYR A 3 -19.34 -7.91 4.38
CA TYR A 3 -18.39 -8.95 4.79
C TYR A 3 -18.08 -8.98 6.29
N LEU A 4 -18.36 -7.89 7.03
CA LEU A 4 -18.02 -7.79 8.46
C LEU A 4 -19.11 -8.36 9.37
N SER A 5 -20.33 -8.56 8.88
CA SER A 5 -21.46 -9.10 9.68
C SER A 5 -21.53 -10.63 9.72
N VAL A 6 -20.60 -11.35 9.08
CA VAL A 6 -20.61 -12.83 9.01
C VAL A 6 -19.94 -13.47 10.24
N PHE A 7 -19.31 -12.69 11.11
CA PHE A 7 -18.50 -13.22 12.22
C PHE A 7 -19.29 -13.56 13.50
N THR A 8 -20.61 -13.36 13.55
CA THR A 8 -21.39 -13.45 14.81
C THR A 8 -22.38 -14.61 14.92
N ASP A 9 -22.54 -15.47 13.91
CA ASP A 9 -23.51 -16.58 13.97
C ASP A 9 -22.83 -17.94 13.69
N SER A 10 -22.14 -18.50 14.69
CA SER A 10 -21.10 -19.52 14.50
C SER A 10 -21.51 -20.97 14.81
N HIS A 11 -22.78 -21.28 15.05
CA HIS A 11 -23.17 -22.62 15.51
C HIS A 11 -23.51 -23.64 14.41
N ASN A 12 -23.63 -23.23 13.14
CA ASN A 12 -24.13 -24.09 12.05
C ASN A 12 -23.25 -24.11 10.77
N TYR A 13 -21.93 -23.92 10.86
CA TYR A 13 -21.06 -23.97 9.67
C TYR A 13 -19.92 -24.96 9.83
N THR A 14 -20.17 -26.23 9.52
CA THR A 14 -19.13 -27.27 9.54
C THR A 14 -18.77 -27.75 8.13
N MET A 15 -17.51 -28.13 7.91
CA MET A 15 -17.12 -28.70 6.61
C MET A 15 -17.86 -30.02 6.31
N GLN A 16 -18.28 -30.78 7.34
CA GLN A 16 -19.15 -31.95 7.12
C GLN A 16 -20.49 -31.54 6.50
N GLU A 17 -21.11 -30.47 7.00
CA GLU A 17 -22.36 -29.95 6.47
C GLU A 17 -22.21 -29.42 5.04
N PHE A 18 -21.11 -28.70 4.76
CA PHE A 18 -20.78 -28.28 3.39
C PHE A 18 -20.68 -29.50 2.46
N ALA A 19 -19.93 -30.53 2.86
CA ALA A 19 -19.77 -31.74 2.07
C ALA A 19 -21.10 -32.45 1.80
N LEU A 20 -21.98 -32.57 2.81
CA LEU A 20 -23.31 -33.19 2.64
C LEU A 20 -24.19 -32.46 1.61
N ARG A 21 -24.02 -31.14 1.46
CA ARG A 21 -24.80 -30.30 0.55
C ARG A 21 -24.22 -30.25 -0.86
N TYR A 22 -22.90 -30.10 -0.96
CA TYR A 22 -22.24 -29.71 -2.22
C TYR A 22 -21.33 -30.79 -2.81
N PHE A 23 -20.91 -31.79 -2.04
CA PHE A 23 -20.07 -32.86 -2.59
C PHE A 23 -20.88 -33.82 -3.44
N ARG A 24 -20.21 -34.46 -4.40
CA ARG A 24 -20.76 -35.57 -5.17
C ARG A 24 -21.17 -36.67 -4.20
N LYS A 25 -22.41 -37.13 -4.35
CA LYS A 25 -22.89 -38.30 -3.61
C LYS A 25 -22.15 -39.53 -4.15
N PRO A 26 -21.50 -40.35 -3.30
CA PRO A 26 -20.91 -41.61 -3.73
C PRO A 26 -21.92 -42.43 -4.56
N GLN A 27 -21.53 -42.91 -5.75
CA GLN A 27 -22.41 -43.72 -6.62
C GLN A 27 -22.99 -44.95 -5.90
N ALA A 28 -22.32 -45.45 -4.85
CA ALA A 28 -22.80 -46.51 -3.96
C ALA A 28 -24.13 -46.18 -3.22
N LEU A 29 -24.47 -44.90 -3.03
CA LEU A 29 -25.74 -44.47 -2.42
C LEU A 29 -26.91 -44.44 -3.42
N LEU A 30 -26.63 -44.36 -4.72
CA LEU A 30 -27.67 -44.31 -5.76
C LEU A 30 -28.13 -45.71 -6.21
N HIS A 31 -27.29 -46.73 -6.03
CA HIS A 31 -27.62 -48.13 -6.38
C HIS A 31 -28.19 -48.98 -5.22
N GLN A 32 -28.38 -48.41 -4.02
CA GLN A 32 -28.93 -49.14 -2.88
C GLN A 32 -30.36 -48.70 -2.54
N THR A 33 -31.33 -49.24 -3.27
CA THR A 33 -32.74 -49.32 -2.84
C THR A 33 -33.03 -50.54 -1.95
N GLY A 34 -32.01 -51.18 -1.36
CA GLY A 34 -32.23 -52.35 -0.51
C GLY A 34 -31.09 -52.60 0.46
N GLY A 35 -31.38 -52.36 1.74
CA GLY A 35 -30.85 -53.07 2.90
C GLY A 35 -29.33 -53.24 3.04
N GLY A 36 -28.75 -52.46 3.96
CA GLY A 36 -27.54 -52.87 4.69
C GLY A 36 -26.21 -52.42 4.10
N ALA A 37 -25.92 -51.12 4.16
CA ALA A 37 -24.55 -50.62 4.16
C ALA A 37 -24.38 -49.63 5.30
N GLU A 38 -23.32 -49.79 6.08
CA GLU A 38 -22.87 -48.81 7.06
C GLU A 38 -22.83 -47.44 6.38
N GLN A 39 -23.65 -46.50 6.86
CA GLN A 39 -23.56 -45.11 6.44
C GLN A 39 -22.12 -44.66 6.72
N LYS A 40 -21.30 -44.52 5.67
CA LYS A 40 -19.99 -43.88 5.82
C LYS A 40 -20.23 -42.56 6.53
N ALA A 41 -19.71 -42.45 7.75
CA ALA A 41 -20.01 -41.31 8.61
C ALA A 41 -19.73 -40.02 7.85
N PRO A 42 -20.59 -38.98 7.95
CA PRO A 42 -20.38 -37.69 7.27
C PRO A 42 -18.98 -37.09 7.46
N ALA A 43 -18.34 -37.40 8.59
CA ALA A 43 -16.95 -37.06 8.89
C ALA A 43 -15.93 -37.61 7.87
N SER A 44 -16.16 -38.80 7.31
CA SER A 44 -15.25 -39.44 6.35
C SER A 44 -15.12 -38.69 5.01
N LEU A 45 -16.13 -37.89 4.64
CA LEU A 45 -16.13 -37.11 3.40
C LEU A 45 -15.05 -36.02 3.41
N VAL A 46 -14.79 -35.45 4.60
CA VAL A 46 -13.85 -34.34 4.81
C VAL A 46 -12.53 -34.77 5.46
N GLN A 47 -12.32 -36.06 5.69
CA GLN A 47 -11.07 -36.60 6.25
C GLN A 47 -10.08 -37.02 5.18
N TYR A 48 -8.80 -37.04 5.57
CA TYR A 48 -7.67 -37.46 4.76
C TYR A 48 -7.93 -38.78 4.02
N THR A 49 -7.50 -38.82 2.76
CA THR A 49 -7.45 -40.07 1.98
C THR A 49 -6.03 -40.31 1.45
N LYS A 50 -5.62 -41.58 1.48
CA LYS A 50 -4.35 -42.04 0.89
C LYS A 50 -4.46 -42.23 -0.63
N ALA A 51 -5.65 -42.49 -1.15
CA ALA A 51 -5.87 -42.74 -2.57
C ALA A 51 -6.23 -41.43 -3.30
N PRO A 52 -5.69 -41.19 -4.51
CA PRO A 52 -6.12 -40.09 -5.37
C PRO A 52 -7.62 -40.18 -5.68
N ILE A 53 -8.29 -39.03 -5.73
CA ILE A 53 -9.68 -38.94 -6.20
C ILE A 53 -9.75 -39.28 -7.69
N GLN A 54 -10.89 -39.84 -8.12
CA GLN A 54 -11.17 -40.15 -9.53
C GLN A 54 -12.10 -39.11 -10.18
N GLU A 55 -12.81 -38.35 -9.35
CA GLU A 55 -13.73 -37.28 -9.73
C GLU A 55 -13.62 -36.16 -8.68
N SER A 56 -14.01 -34.94 -9.04
CA SER A 56 -14.09 -33.79 -8.13
C SER A 56 -14.90 -34.07 -6.87
N LEU A 57 -14.51 -33.45 -5.74
CA LEU A 57 -15.24 -33.53 -4.48
C LEU A 57 -16.60 -32.83 -4.62
N ILE A 58 -16.60 -31.58 -5.09
CA ILE A 58 -17.79 -30.79 -5.40
C ILE A 58 -18.43 -31.30 -6.69
N ASN A 59 -19.76 -31.23 -6.78
CA ASN A 59 -20.47 -31.58 -8.00
C ASN A 59 -20.28 -30.54 -9.12
N LEU A 60 -19.15 -30.61 -9.81
CA LEU A 60 -18.86 -29.81 -11.01
C LEU A 60 -19.58 -30.40 -12.22
N SER A 61 -20.35 -29.59 -12.95
CA SER A 61 -21.15 -30.03 -14.10
C SER A 61 -20.33 -30.24 -15.38
N ASP A 62 -19.14 -29.62 -15.46
CA ASP A 62 -18.26 -29.64 -16.63
C ASP A 62 -17.20 -30.76 -16.51
N GLU A 63 -17.05 -31.58 -17.55
CA GLU A 63 -16.09 -32.68 -17.58
C GLU A 63 -14.63 -32.20 -17.59
N GLY A 64 -14.35 -31.04 -18.21
CA GLY A 64 -13.04 -30.42 -18.20
C GLY A 64 -12.62 -30.00 -16.80
N MET A 65 -13.52 -29.32 -16.08
CA MET A 65 -13.33 -28.93 -14.69
C MET A 65 -13.16 -30.15 -13.78
N ASN A 66 -13.92 -31.23 -14.00
CA ASN A 66 -13.75 -32.46 -13.24
C ASN A 66 -12.35 -33.06 -13.43
N ARG A 67 -11.84 -33.09 -14.67
CA ARG A 67 -10.47 -33.54 -14.95
C ARG A 67 -9.44 -32.66 -14.26
N GLN A 68 -9.58 -31.34 -14.34
CA GLN A 68 -8.66 -30.42 -13.68
C GLN A 68 -8.72 -30.51 -12.15
N ALA A 69 -9.87 -30.83 -11.56
CA ALA A 69 -10.00 -31.11 -10.12
C ALA A 69 -9.24 -32.38 -9.72
N VAL A 70 -9.27 -33.43 -10.54
CA VAL A 70 -8.47 -34.64 -10.31
C VAL A 70 -6.97 -34.33 -10.41
N GLU A 71 -6.58 -33.54 -11.42
CA GLU A 71 -5.20 -33.06 -11.58
C GLU A 71 -4.73 -32.21 -10.39
N SER A 72 -5.58 -31.31 -9.87
CA SER A 72 -5.24 -30.48 -8.71
C SER A 72 -5.05 -31.31 -7.45
N PHE A 73 -5.90 -32.33 -7.24
CA PHE A 73 -5.74 -33.24 -6.10
C PHE A 73 -4.44 -34.04 -6.19
N GLN A 74 -4.12 -34.54 -7.39
CA GLN A 74 -2.86 -35.25 -7.62
C GLN A 74 -1.64 -34.35 -7.36
N ALA A 75 -1.66 -33.12 -7.88
CA ALA A 75 -0.61 -32.14 -7.65
C ALA A 75 -0.46 -31.81 -6.15
N LEU A 76 -1.57 -31.69 -5.42
CA LEU A 76 -1.58 -31.44 -3.98
C LEU A 76 -0.91 -32.59 -3.22
N MET A 77 -1.28 -33.84 -3.53
CA MET A 77 -0.66 -35.02 -2.92
C MET A 77 0.84 -35.12 -3.23
N GLN A 78 1.27 -34.76 -4.45
CA GLN A 78 2.68 -34.74 -4.83
C GLN A 78 3.46 -33.65 -4.08
N PHE A 79 2.86 -32.47 -3.91
CA PHE A 79 3.43 -31.37 -3.14
C PHE A 79 3.57 -31.73 -1.65
N MET A 80 2.51 -32.30 -1.06
CA MET A 80 2.49 -32.77 0.34
C MET A 80 3.45 -33.93 0.60
N GLY A 81 3.87 -34.65 -0.45
CA GLY A 81 4.76 -35.82 -0.34
C GLY A 81 4.01 -37.15 -0.16
N ASP A 82 2.68 -37.16 -0.28
CA ASP A 82 1.84 -38.36 -0.22
C ASP A 82 1.96 -39.23 -1.48
N GLN A 83 2.34 -38.63 -2.61
CA GLN A 83 2.57 -39.29 -3.88
C GLN A 83 3.98 -38.99 -4.41
N SER A 84 4.51 -39.89 -5.23
CA SER A 84 5.80 -39.68 -5.87
C SER A 84 5.74 -38.51 -6.86
N LYS A 85 6.77 -37.67 -6.82
CA LYS A 85 6.91 -36.53 -7.73
C LYS A 85 7.26 -37.03 -9.15
N PRO A 86 6.76 -36.41 -10.21
CA PRO A 86 7.20 -36.71 -11.57
C PRO A 86 8.71 -36.48 -11.74
N ARG A 87 9.37 -37.28 -12.60
CA ARG A 87 10.82 -37.12 -12.85
C ARG A 87 11.10 -35.71 -13.37
N GLY A 88 12.06 -35.02 -12.73
CA GLY A 88 12.49 -33.68 -13.13
C GLY A 88 11.63 -32.53 -12.58
N LYS A 89 10.55 -32.79 -11.84
CA LYS A 89 9.80 -31.73 -11.15
C LYS A 89 10.26 -31.57 -9.70
N GLY A 90 10.68 -30.35 -9.35
CA GLY A 90 10.99 -29.96 -7.98
C GLY A 90 9.75 -29.48 -7.23
N GLU A 91 9.94 -29.07 -5.97
CA GLU A 91 8.85 -28.59 -5.12
C GLU A 91 8.30 -27.23 -5.56
N MET A 92 9.16 -26.40 -6.16
CA MET A 92 8.78 -25.08 -6.66
C MET A 92 7.87 -25.20 -7.89
N GLU A 93 8.16 -26.11 -8.81
CA GLU A 93 7.32 -26.36 -9.99
C GLU A 93 5.94 -26.90 -9.58
N LEU A 94 5.90 -27.83 -8.61
CA LEU A 94 4.63 -28.36 -8.08
C LEU A 94 3.80 -27.26 -7.39
N LEU A 95 4.45 -26.41 -6.60
CA LEU A 95 3.77 -25.28 -5.96
C LEU A 95 3.22 -24.29 -7.01
N TYR A 96 4.01 -23.96 -8.02
CA TYR A 96 3.57 -23.07 -9.10
C TYR A 96 2.41 -23.65 -9.90
N GLU A 97 2.45 -24.95 -10.22
CA GLU A 97 1.37 -25.66 -10.91
C GLU A 97 0.07 -25.60 -10.09
N LEU A 98 0.14 -25.86 -8.78
CA LEU A 98 -1.00 -25.74 -7.89
C LEU A 98 -1.58 -24.33 -7.85
N LEU A 99 -0.73 -23.31 -7.66
CA LEU A 99 -1.16 -21.91 -7.65
C LEU A 99 -1.77 -21.48 -8.99
N LYS A 100 -1.25 -22.00 -10.11
CA LYS A 100 -1.81 -21.76 -11.44
C LYS A 100 -3.20 -22.35 -11.60
N LEU A 101 -3.44 -23.57 -11.10
CA LEU A 101 -4.77 -24.19 -11.09
C LEU A 101 -5.79 -23.37 -10.28
N CYS A 102 -5.34 -22.72 -9.20
CA CYS A 102 -6.20 -21.85 -8.37
C CYS A 102 -6.62 -20.54 -9.06
N GLN A 103 -5.98 -20.16 -10.18
CA GLN A 103 -6.40 -18.99 -10.95
C GLN A 103 -7.76 -19.21 -11.64
N GLU A 104 -8.10 -20.47 -11.96
CA GLU A 104 -9.41 -20.85 -12.49
C GLU A 104 -10.48 -20.71 -11.41
N GLU A 105 -11.39 -19.73 -11.56
CA GLU A 105 -12.32 -19.34 -10.50
C GLU A 105 -13.26 -20.49 -10.11
N ASN A 106 -13.66 -21.29 -11.10
CA ASN A 106 -14.59 -22.40 -10.92
C ASN A 106 -13.96 -23.59 -10.14
N LEU A 107 -12.63 -23.62 -10.00
CA LEU A 107 -11.91 -24.66 -9.26
C LEU A 107 -11.51 -24.24 -7.84
N ARG A 108 -11.64 -22.96 -7.46
CA ARG A 108 -11.13 -22.46 -6.18
C ARG A 108 -11.76 -23.17 -4.99
N ASP A 109 -13.09 -23.25 -4.94
CA ASP A 109 -13.82 -23.91 -3.85
C ASP A 109 -13.50 -25.41 -3.78
N GLU A 110 -13.33 -26.05 -4.94
CA GLU A 110 -12.93 -27.45 -5.04
C GLU A 110 -11.53 -27.63 -4.42
N ILE A 111 -10.55 -26.81 -4.82
CA ILE A 111 -9.19 -26.88 -4.30
C ILE A 111 -9.16 -26.60 -2.79
N TYR A 112 -9.92 -25.63 -2.29
CA TYR A 112 -10.09 -25.42 -0.85
C TYR A 112 -10.57 -26.69 -0.14
N CYS A 113 -11.63 -27.31 -0.67
CA CYS A 113 -12.18 -28.55 -0.12
C CYS A 113 -11.17 -29.71 -0.15
N GLN A 114 -10.40 -29.83 -1.23
CA GLN A 114 -9.34 -30.82 -1.36
C GLN A 114 -8.23 -30.64 -0.32
N VAL A 115 -7.79 -29.40 -0.10
CA VAL A 115 -6.76 -29.09 0.90
C VAL A 115 -7.26 -29.35 2.31
N ILE A 116 -8.47 -28.86 2.66
CA ILE A 116 -9.13 -29.13 3.93
C ILE A 116 -9.23 -30.63 4.18
N LYS A 117 -9.64 -31.39 3.16
CA LYS A 117 -9.75 -32.84 3.23
C LYS A 117 -8.40 -33.48 3.57
N GLN A 118 -7.33 -33.10 2.87
CA GLN A 118 -6.02 -33.69 3.10
C GLN A 118 -5.42 -33.30 4.44
N VAL A 119 -5.65 -32.10 4.98
CA VAL A 119 -5.10 -31.72 6.29
C VAL A 119 -5.90 -32.26 7.48
N THR A 120 -7.14 -32.70 7.28
CA THR A 120 -8.02 -33.18 8.34
C THR A 120 -7.75 -34.64 8.68
N GLY A 121 -7.18 -34.91 9.86
CA GLY A 121 -6.87 -36.27 10.31
C GLY A 121 -5.70 -36.92 9.58
N HIS A 122 -4.79 -36.12 9.01
CA HIS A 122 -3.63 -36.61 8.28
C HIS A 122 -2.67 -37.39 9.21
N PRO A 123 -2.25 -38.63 8.86
CA PRO A 123 -1.47 -39.48 9.76
C PRO A 123 0.02 -39.07 9.88
N ARG A 124 0.53 -38.27 8.95
CA ARG A 124 1.92 -37.78 8.94
C ARG A 124 1.96 -36.26 9.16
N PRO A 125 2.46 -35.78 10.31
CA PRO A 125 2.49 -34.34 10.63
C PRO A 125 3.28 -33.50 9.62
N GLU A 126 4.44 -33.99 9.13
CA GLU A 126 5.29 -33.26 8.18
C GLU A 126 4.60 -33.00 6.83
N HIS A 127 3.89 -34.01 6.31
CA HIS A 127 3.12 -33.89 5.07
C HIS A 127 1.90 -32.99 5.28
N CYS A 128 1.22 -33.13 6.43
CA CYS A 128 0.10 -32.27 6.83
C CYS A 128 0.52 -30.80 6.89
N ALA A 129 1.70 -30.51 7.46
CA ALA A 129 2.25 -29.16 7.53
C ALA A 129 2.40 -28.53 6.14
N ARG A 130 2.86 -29.29 5.13
CA ARG A 130 2.91 -28.81 3.73
C ARG A 130 1.52 -28.46 3.18
N GLY A 131 0.50 -29.28 3.47
CA GLY A 131 -0.89 -28.98 3.10
C GLY A 131 -1.39 -27.68 3.74
N TRP A 132 -1.10 -27.47 5.03
CA TRP A 132 -1.40 -26.22 5.72
C TRP A 132 -0.63 -25.02 5.18
N SER A 133 0.65 -25.19 4.81
CA SER A 133 1.44 -24.15 4.16
C SER A 133 0.82 -23.75 2.82
N PHE A 134 0.35 -24.72 2.02
CA PHE A 134 -0.35 -24.42 0.78
C PHE A 134 -1.70 -23.72 1.03
N LEU A 135 -2.48 -24.17 2.03
CA LEU A 135 -3.74 -23.50 2.41
C LEU A 135 -3.50 -22.04 2.76
N SER A 136 -2.42 -21.75 3.49
CA SER A 136 -2.01 -20.39 3.86
C SER A 136 -1.77 -19.51 2.63
N LEU A 137 -1.11 -20.03 1.58
CA LEU A 137 -0.96 -19.31 0.31
C LEU A 137 -2.31 -19.14 -0.40
N LEU A 138 -3.10 -20.21 -0.50
CA LEU A 138 -4.41 -20.21 -1.15
C LEU A 138 -5.31 -19.10 -0.58
N THR A 139 -5.38 -18.98 0.75
CA THR A 139 -6.14 -17.93 1.45
C THR A 139 -5.68 -16.51 1.18
N GLY A 140 -4.40 -16.28 0.86
CA GLY A 140 -3.87 -14.94 0.57
C GLY A 140 -3.94 -14.53 -0.91
N PHE A 141 -3.99 -15.49 -1.82
CA PHE A 141 -4.10 -15.23 -3.26
C PHE A 141 -5.55 -15.19 -3.74
N PHE A 142 -6.38 -16.12 -3.27
CA PHE A 142 -7.66 -16.43 -3.92
C PHE A 142 -8.79 -16.46 -2.90
N PRO A 143 -9.74 -15.52 -2.92
CA PRO A 143 -10.90 -15.60 -2.04
C PRO A 143 -11.75 -16.86 -2.37
N PRO A 144 -12.29 -17.57 -1.37
CA PRO A 144 -13.32 -18.58 -1.63
C PRO A 144 -14.61 -17.92 -2.11
N SER A 145 -15.56 -18.71 -2.62
CA SER A 145 -16.90 -18.20 -2.89
C SER A 145 -17.59 -17.72 -1.61
N THR A 146 -18.61 -16.87 -1.78
CA THR A 146 -19.50 -16.47 -0.67
C THR A 146 -20.19 -17.66 -0.01
N THR A 147 -20.37 -18.77 -0.74
CA THR A 147 -20.98 -20.00 -0.23
C THR A 147 -20.02 -20.76 0.68
N LEU A 148 -18.75 -20.88 0.31
CA LEU A 148 -17.75 -21.60 1.10
C LEU A 148 -17.17 -20.76 2.25
N MET A 149 -17.14 -19.43 2.11
CA MET A 149 -16.55 -18.49 3.08
C MET A 149 -16.89 -18.76 4.57
N PRO A 150 -18.16 -18.91 4.98
CA PRO A 150 -18.49 -19.12 6.40
C PRO A 150 -17.96 -20.47 6.92
N TYR A 151 -17.97 -21.51 6.09
CA TYR A 151 -17.44 -22.84 6.44
C TYR A 151 -15.92 -22.85 6.55
N LEU A 152 -15.22 -22.20 5.60
CA LEU A 152 -13.76 -22.06 5.64
C LEU A 152 -13.33 -21.27 6.88
N THR A 153 -14.00 -20.15 7.17
CA THR A 153 -13.68 -19.30 8.31
C THR A 153 -13.84 -20.07 9.62
N LYS A 154 -14.94 -20.81 9.78
CA LYS A 154 -15.16 -21.64 10.96
C LYS A 154 -14.12 -22.76 11.08
N PHE A 155 -13.79 -23.43 9.98
CA PHE A 155 -12.74 -24.46 9.95
C PHE A 155 -11.38 -23.92 10.39
N LEU A 156 -10.97 -22.75 9.90
CA LEU A 156 -9.71 -22.11 10.26
C LEU A 156 -9.69 -21.66 11.73
N GLN A 157 -10.79 -21.11 12.23
CA GLN A 157 -10.94 -20.73 13.65
C GLN A 157 -10.80 -21.93 14.58
N ASP A 158 -11.51 -23.02 14.29
CA ASP A 158 -11.48 -24.24 15.12
C ASP A 158 -10.10 -24.90 15.06
N SER A 159 -9.49 -24.95 13.88
CA SER A 159 -8.14 -25.52 13.71
C SER A 159 -7.05 -24.64 14.32
N GLY A 160 -7.25 -23.31 14.35
CA GLY A 160 -6.31 -22.32 14.88
C GLY A 160 -5.99 -22.49 16.36
N LEU A 161 -6.86 -23.18 17.11
CA LEU A 161 -6.65 -23.52 18.53
C LEU A 161 -5.44 -24.44 18.74
N SER A 162 -5.09 -25.26 17.75
CA SER A 162 -3.99 -26.23 17.84
C SER A 162 -2.95 -26.10 16.73
N GLN A 163 -3.23 -25.35 15.65
CA GLN A 163 -2.38 -25.28 14.46
C GLN A 163 -2.04 -23.82 14.11
N GLU A 164 -0.76 -23.46 14.16
CA GLU A 164 -0.28 -22.11 13.86
C GLU A 164 -0.53 -21.70 12.41
N LEU A 165 -0.27 -22.59 11.44
CA LEU A 165 -0.53 -22.31 10.03
C LEU A 165 -2.03 -22.09 9.73
N ALA A 166 -2.93 -22.60 10.56
CA ALA A 166 -4.36 -22.31 10.43
C ALA A 166 -4.67 -20.86 10.85
N ARG A 167 -4.03 -20.36 11.93
CA ARG A 167 -4.10 -18.95 12.32
C ARG A 167 -3.55 -18.03 11.23
N THR A 168 -2.37 -18.36 10.69
CA THR A 168 -1.80 -17.61 9.55
C THR A 168 -2.71 -17.62 8.32
N SER A 169 -3.33 -18.77 8.00
CA SER A 169 -4.29 -18.86 6.89
C SER A 169 -5.53 -17.99 7.14
N GLN A 170 -6.00 -17.93 8.39
CA GLN A 170 -7.11 -17.05 8.77
C GLN A 170 -6.75 -15.57 8.59
N GLU A 171 -5.56 -15.16 9.02
CA GLU A 171 -5.08 -13.79 8.83
C GLU A 171 -4.94 -13.43 7.34
N HIS A 172 -4.41 -14.34 6.52
CA HIS A 172 -4.34 -14.15 5.07
C HIS A 172 -5.74 -14.03 4.44
N LEU A 173 -6.70 -14.87 4.86
CA LEU A 173 -8.09 -14.78 4.41
C LEU A 173 -8.71 -13.42 4.77
N GLN A 174 -8.49 -12.93 5.99
CA GLN A 174 -8.96 -11.61 6.42
C GLN A 174 -8.38 -10.49 5.57
N ARG A 175 -7.07 -10.55 5.25
CA ARG A 175 -6.43 -9.59 4.32
C ARG A 175 -7.05 -9.66 2.93
N THR A 176 -7.23 -10.86 2.38
CA THR A 176 -7.87 -11.09 1.08
C THR A 176 -9.29 -10.53 1.04
N VAL A 177 -10.05 -10.64 2.14
CA VAL A 177 -11.40 -10.06 2.25
C VAL A 177 -11.35 -8.53 2.34
N LYS A 178 -10.38 -7.97 3.07
CA LYS A 178 -10.25 -6.51 3.28
C LYS A 178 -9.68 -5.78 2.05
N TYR A 179 -8.65 -6.32 1.43
CA TYR A 179 -7.85 -5.67 0.38
C TYR A 179 -8.00 -6.32 -1.00
N GLY A 180 -8.71 -7.44 -1.10
CA GLY A 180 -8.67 -8.31 -2.28
C GLY A 180 -7.45 -9.20 -2.28
N GLY A 181 -7.53 -10.37 -2.92
CA GLY A 181 -6.40 -11.31 -3.00
C GLY A 181 -5.25 -10.78 -3.85
N ARG A 182 -4.03 -11.17 -3.53
CA ARG A 182 -2.84 -10.79 -4.31
C ARG A 182 -2.98 -11.32 -5.74
N ARG A 183 -2.95 -10.42 -6.74
CA ARG A 183 -3.24 -10.81 -8.15
C ARG A 183 -2.08 -11.51 -8.85
N GLN A 184 -0.85 -11.18 -8.46
CA GLN A 184 0.35 -11.74 -9.07
C GLN A 184 0.93 -12.83 -8.18
N LEU A 185 1.06 -14.03 -8.74
CA LEU A 185 1.69 -15.17 -8.07
C LEU A 185 3.11 -14.82 -7.57
N PRO A 186 3.63 -15.53 -6.55
CA PRO A 186 4.96 -15.25 -6.02
C PRO A 186 6.03 -15.39 -7.11
N PHE A 187 7.10 -14.61 -7.03
CA PHE A 187 8.26 -14.78 -7.92
C PHE A 187 9.08 -16.01 -7.51
N PRO A 188 9.94 -16.58 -8.39
CA PRO A 188 10.75 -17.75 -8.07
C PRO A 188 11.57 -17.60 -6.77
N GLY A 189 12.16 -16.42 -6.52
CA GLY A 189 12.90 -16.15 -5.29
C GLY A 189 12.01 -16.16 -4.03
N GLU A 190 10.78 -15.66 -4.16
CA GLU A 190 9.79 -15.66 -3.08
C GLU A 190 9.26 -17.08 -2.81
N MET A 191 8.98 -17.87 -3.85
CA MET A 191 8.61 -19.29 -3.70
C MET A 191 9.72 -20.09 -3.03
N GLN A 192 10.98 -19.87 -3.43
CA GLN A 192 12.12 -20.56 -2.83
C GLN A 192 12.29 -20.19 -1.35
N ALA A 193 12.06 -18.92 -1.00
CA ALA A 193 12.10 -18.47 0.38
C ALA A 193 10.96 -19.10 1.21
N PHE A 194 9.74 -19.13 0.66
CA PHE A 194 8.58 -19.80 1.26
C PHE A 194 8.84 -21.29 1.53
N LEU A 195 9.37 -22.03 0.55
CA LEU A 195 9.68 -23.46 0.69
C LEU A 195 10.77 -23.74 1.74
N LYS A 196 11.65 -22.77 1.99
CA LYS A 196 12.68 -22.83 3.04
C LYS A 196 12.17 -22.36 4.41
N GLY A 197 10.92 -21.93 4.53
CA GLY A 197 10.37 -21.32 5.75
C GLY A 197 10.86 -19.89 6.02
N HIS A 198 11.55 -19.26 5.07
CA HIS A 198 12.01 -17.87 5.15
C HIS A 198 10.94 -16.94 4.57
N THR A 199 9.86 -16.72 5.30
CA THR A 199 8.70 -15.95 4.82
C THR A 199 8.78 -14.45 5.14
N VAL A 200 9.86 -14.00 5.79
CA VAL A 200 10.04 -12.61 6.22
C VAL A 200 11.19 -11.96 5.44
N ARG A 201 10.92 -10.78 4.89
CA ARG A 201 11.88 -9.92 4.18
C ARG A 201 11.96 -8.57 4.90
N LEU A 202 13.16 -8.16 5.29
CA LEU A 202 13.39 -6.82 5.84
C LEU A 202 13.38 -5.79 4.71
N VAL A 203 12.65 -4.70 4.90
CA VAL A 203 12.55 -3.56 3.98
C VAL A 203 12.83 -2.26 4.71
N LEU A 204 13.50 -1.33 4.02
CA LEU A 204 13.76 0.03 4.48
C LEU A 204 12.75 0.98 3.82
N ILE A 205 12.16 1.86 4.64
CA ILE A 205 11.29 2.95 4.21
C ILE A 205 11.99 4.26 4.55
N HIS A 206 12.31 5.03 3.52
CA HIS A 206 13.00 6.30 3.67
C HIS A 206 12.01 7.40 4.05
N LEU A 207 12.28 8.07 5.17
CA LEU A 207 11.52 9.21 5.66
C LEU A 207 12.24 10.52 5.32
N PRO A 208 11.51 11.65 5.27
CA PRO A 208 12.11 12.97 5.19
C PRO A 208 13.18 13.18 6.26
N GLY A 209 14.31 13.78 5.87
CA GLY A 209 15.43 14.04 6.79
C GLY A 209 16.52 12.97 6.80
N GLY A 210 16.39 11.94 5.95
CA GLY A 210 17.39 10.86 5.85
C GLY A 210 17.28 9.82 6.98
N VAL A 211 16.10 9.75 7.61
CA VAL A 211 15.78 8.72 8.61
C VAL A 211 15.19 7.52 7.88
N ASP A 212 15.63 6.31 8.24
CA ASP A 212 15.08 5.08 7.70
C ASP A 212 14.25 4.35 8.74
N TYR A 213 13.05 3.94 8.35
CA TYR A 213 12.23 3.01 9.11
C TYR A 213 12.42 1.59 8.58
N LYS A 214 12.65 0.63 9.48
CA LYS A 214 12.86 -0.77 9.12
C LYS A 214 11.62 -1.57 9.49
N THR A 215 11.04 -2.27 8.52
CA THR A 215 9.89 -3.16 8.75
C THR A 215 10.13 -4.52 8.12
N ASN A 216 9.47 -5.54 8.68
CA ASN A 216 9.48 -6.90 8.18
C ASN A 216 8.21 -7.15 7.38
N ILE A 217 8.36 -7.45 6.10
CA ILE A 217 7.24 -7.78 5.22
C ILE A 217 7.19 -9.29 4.96
N GLN A 218 5.97 -9.79 4.78
CA GLN A 218 5.65 -11.16 4.41
C GLN A 218 4.99 -11.21 3.02
N THR A 219 4.72 -12.41 2.51
CA THR A 219 4.10 -12.66 1.19
C THR A 219 2.86 -11.82 0.91
N PHE A 220 2.05 -11.54 1.94
CA PHE A 220 0.77 -10.87 1.83
C PHE A 220 0.71 -9.52 2.57
N THR A 221 1.86 -8.93 2.91
CA THR A 221 1.90 -7.60 3.50
C THR A 221 1.47 -6.55 2.48
N VAL A 222 0.48 -5.74 2.84
CA VAL A 222 -0.03 -4.64 2.01
C VAL A 222 0.51 -3.29 2.47
N ALA A 223 0.51 -2.30 1.58
CA ALA A 223 1.00 -0.96 1.85
C ALA A 223 0.27 -0.28 3.02
N GLY A 224 -1.05 -0.49 3.15
CA GLY A 224 -1.85 0.10 4.23
C GLY A 224 -1.42 -0.36 5.64
N GLU A 225 -1.12 -1.64 5.81
CA GLU A 225 -0.66 -2.19 7.10
C GLU A 225 0.69 -1.60 7.52
N VAL A 226 1.62 -1.48 6.57
CA VAL A 226 2.94 -0.89 6.81
C VAL A 226 2.84 0.61 7.09
N LEU A 227 1.90 1.29 6.46
CA LEU A 227 1.62 2.70 6.73
C LEU A 227 1.06 2.88 8.15
N GLU A 228 0.10 2.06 8.56
CA GLU A 228 -0.44 2.04 9.93
C GLU A 228 0.66 1.75 10.96
N GLU A 229 1.52 0.75 10.71
CA GLU A 229 2.67 0.41 11.56
C GLU A 229 3.62 1.61 11.72
N LEU A 230 4.03 2.22 10.59
CA LEU A 230 4.92 3.37 10.56
C LEU A 230 4.33 4.58 11.29
N CYS A 231 3.05 4.87 11.06
CA CYS A 231 2.32 5.95 11.73
C CYS A 231 2.25 5.72 13.25
N GLY A 232 2.01 4.47 13.68
CA GLY A 232 2.02 4.10 15.10
C GLY A 232 3.36 4.41 15.80
N GLN A 233 4.50 4.25 15.11
CA GLN A 233 5.82 4.63 15.66
C GLN A 233 5.98 6.14 15.88
N MET A 234 5.21 6.95 15.15
CA MET A 234 5.13 8.40 15.31
C MET A 234 4.01 8.83 16.28
N SER A 235 3.42 7.88 17.04
CA SER A 235 2.26 8.10 17.91
C SER A 235 0.99 8.55 17.19
N ILE A 236 0.88 8.29 15.88
CA ILE A 236 -0.30 8.63 15.08
C ILE A 236 -1.29 7.46 15.17
N MET A 237 -2.37 7.67 15.92
CA MET A 237 -3.42 6.66 16.13
C MET A 237 -4.74 7.02 15.45
N ASP A 238 -4.93 8.27 15.04
CA ASP A 238 -6.13 8.72 14.34
C ASP A 238 -6.13 8.18 12.89
N PRO A 239 -7.11 7.36 12.49
CA PRO A 239 -7.20 6.86 11.12
C PRO A 239 -7.27 7.99 10.07
N GLN A 240 -7.84 9.15 10.41
CA GLN A 240 -7.90 10.28 9.48
C GLN A 240 -6.50 10.84 9.19
N GLU A 241 -5.66 10.95 10.21
CA GLU A 241 -4.27 11.38 10.06
C GLU A 241 -3.44 10.32 9.33
N VAL A 242 -3.62 9.03 9.59
CA VAL A 242 -2.91 7.95 8.86
C VAL A 242 -3.14 8.06 7.35
N GLN A 243 -4.37 8.34 6.92
CA GLN A 243 -4.69 8.50 5.50
C GLN A 243 -3.96 9.69 4.86
N GLU A 244 -3.50 10.68 5.63
CA GLU A 244 -2.73 11.81 5.11
C GLU A 244 -1.32 11.40 4.66
N PHE A 245 -0.85 10.22 5.04
CA PHE A 245 0.42 9.68 4.60
C PHE A 245 0.26 8.77 3.38
N ALA A 246 1.35 8.61 2.64
CA ALA A 246 1.43 7.62 1.59
C ALA A 246 2.83 7.02 1.51
N LEU A 247 2.88 5.71 1.21
CA LEU A 247 4.10 5.06 0.76
C LEU A 247 4.30 5.35 -0.73
N PHE A 248 5.52 5.69 -1.10
CA PHE A 248 5.93 5.98 -2.47
C PHE A 248 6.92 4.92 -2.95
N LEU A 249 6.65 4.42 -4.15
CA LEU A 249 7.59 3.64 -4.93
C LEU A 249 8.44 4.62 -5.76
N ILE A 250 9.76 4.57 -5.61
CA ILE A 250 10.71 5.33 -6.42
C ILE A 250 11.62 4.36 -7.18
N LYS A 251 11.77 4.55 -8.50
CA LYS A 251 12.64 3.72 -9.38
C LYS A 251 13.62 4.58 -10.17
N GLY A 252 14.81 4.05 -10.46
CA GLY A 252 15.74 4.62 -11.45
C GLY A 252 16.11 6.08 -11.19
N GLU A 253 16.58 6.40 -9.97
CA GLU A 253 16.90 7.79 -9.56
C GLU A 253 15.73 8.80 -9.67
N GLY A 254 14.49 8.34 -9.63
CA GLY A 254 13.30 9.20 -9.72
C GLY A 254 12.61 9.20 -11.08
N GLU A 255 13.04 8.35 -12.01
CA GLU A 255 12.33 8.07 -13.27
C GLU A 255 10.85 7.71 -13.05
N LEU A 256 10.56 6.96 -11.99
CA LEU A 256 9.19 6.70 -11.54
C LEU A 256 9.06 7.12 -10.09
N VAL A 257 8.10 7.99 -9.81
CA VAL A 257 7.62 8.29 -8.47
C VAL A 257 6.12 8.09 -8.47
N ARG A 258 5.64 7.12 -7.68
CA ARG A 258 4.20 6.88 -7.53
C ARG A 258 3.83 6.52 -6.09
N PRO A 259 2.75 7.08 -5.53
CA PRO A 259 2.18 6.56 -4.30
C PRO A 259 1.61 5.16 -4.52
N LEU A 260 1.67 4.33 -3.48
CA LEU A 260 1.07 3.01 -3.39
C LEU A 260 -0.32 3.14 -2.78
N ARG A 261 -1.31 2.48 -3.38
CA ARG A 261 -2.65 2.37 -2.79
C ARG A 261 -2.61 1.44 -1.57
N PRO A 262 -3.46 1.64 -0.55
CA PRO A 262 -3.44 0.82 0.66
C PRO A 262 -3.62 -0.69 0.43
N ASP A 263 -4.31 -1.07 -0.65
CA ASP A 263 -4.57 -2.45 -1.08
C ASP A 263 -3.44 -3.08 -1.91
N GLU A 264 -2.37 -2.35 -2.25
CA GLU A 264 -1.25 -2.90 -3.00
C GLU A 264 -0.34 -3.77 -2.12
N TYR A 265 -0.07 -4.99 -2.56
CA TYR A 265 0.87 -5.91 -1.94
C TYR A 265 2.32 -5.51 -2.21
N LEU A 266 3.13 -5.37 -1.16
CA LEU A 266 4.52 -4.88 -1.29
C LEU A 266 5.39 -5.82 -2.13
N ASN A 267 5.27 -7.14 -1.95
CA ASN A 267 6.01 -8.12 -2.75
C ASN A 267 5.56 -8.18 -4.23
N SER A 268 4.44 -7.55 -4.60
CA SER A 268 4.04 -7.39 -6.01
C SER A 268 4.64 -6.15 -6.67
N VAL A 269 5.02 -5.13 -5.89
CA VAL A 269 5.52 -3.85 -6.42
C VAL A 269 7.03 -3.66 -6.23
N MET A 270 7.62 -4.33 -5.24
CA MET A 270 9.06 -4.28 -4.92
C MET A 270 9.85 -5.43 -5.56
N VAL A 271 9.70 -5.57 -6.87
CA VAL A 271 10.28 -6.66 -7.67
C VAL A 271 11.70 -6.32 -8.12
N ASP A 272 11.88 -5.09 -8.61
CA ASP A 272 13.14 -4.64 -9.16
C ASP A 272 14.12 -4.20 -8.06
N LYS A 273 15.42 -4.35 -8.31
CA LYS A 273 16.48 -4.03 -7.33
C LYS A 273 16.74 -2.53 -7.19
N ASP A 274 16.32 -1.74 -8.17
CA ASP A 274 16.47 -0.28 -8.26
C ASP A 274 15.26 0.47 -7.68
N VAL A 275 14.38 -0.23 -6.97
CA VAL A 275 13.18 0.31 -6.35
C VAL A 275 13.42 0.57 -4.86
N SER A 276 13.12 1.79 -4.43
CA SER A 276 13.10 2.19 -3.02
C SER A 276 11.68 2.57 -2.56
N LEU A 277 11.41 2.35 -1.27
CA LEU A 277 10.18 2.82 -0.62
C LEU A 277 10.47 4.08 0.18
N HIS A 278 9.60 5.07 0.02
CA HIS A 278 9.64 6.32 0.77
C HIS A 278 8.29 6.55 1.44
N SER A 279 8.23 7.27 2.54
CA SER A 279 6.96 7.75 3.11
C SER A 279 6.98 9.26 3.22
N ARG A 280 5.85 9.90 2.94
CA ARG A 280 5.68 11.35 3.15
C ARG A 280 4.21 11.66 3.44
N ARG A 281 3.99 12.75 4.16
CA ARG A 281 2.65 13.29 4.43
C ARG A 281 2.18 14.16 3.26
N LEU A 282 1.03 13.81 2.67
CA LEU A 282 0.40 14.50 1.53
C LEU A 282 -0.75 15.41 1.95
N GLY A 283 -1.49 15.04 2.99
CA GLY A 283 -2.53 15.86 3.61
C GLY A 283 -2.03 16.55 4.88
N TRP A 284 -2.64 17.65 5.27
CA TRP A 284 -2.27 18.42 6.47
C TRP A 284 -3.52 18.98 7.16
N GLU A 285 -4.62 18.24 7.07
CA GLU A 285 -5.93 18.65 7.56
C GLU A 285 -6.07 18.37 9.07
N THR A 286 -5.53 17.25 9.55
CA THR A 286 -5.50 16.93 10.97
C THR A 286 -4.53 17.84 11.74
N GLN A 287 -4.84 18.07 13.01
CA GLN A 287 -4.04 18.93 13.86
C GLN A 287 -2.68 18.30 14.15
N LEU A 288 -1.61 19.06 13.89
CA LEU A 288 -0.26 18.65 14.27
C LEU A 288 -0.12 18.51 15.79
N HIS A 289 0.51 17.43 16.22
CA HIS A 289 0.89 17.19 17.60
C HIS A 289 2.41 17.13 17.72
N PHE A 290 2.95 17.58 18.85
CA PHE A 290 4.40 17.75 19.06
C PHE A 290 4.88 17.01 20.32
N ASP A 291 4.33 15.82 20.54
CA ASP A 291 4.63 14.92 21.66
C ASP A 291 5.61 13.79 21.29
N ASN A 292 5.80 13.51 20.00
CA ASN A 292 6.71 12.47 19.50
C ASN A 292 7.93 13.06 18.74
N PRO A 293 9.18 12.76 19.16
CA PRO A 293 10.41 13.25 18.48
C PRO A 293 10.54 12.89 17.00
N THR A 294 10.17 11.67 16.63
CA THR A 294 10.21 11.17 15.25
C THR A 294 9.18 11.89 14.39
N TYR A 295 7.98 12.13 14.95
CA TYR A 295 6.96 12.95 14.29
C TYR A 295 7.50 14.36 14.01
N ILE A 296 8.00 15.07 15.03
CA ILE A 296 8.51 16.44 14.89
C ILE A 296 9.61 16.50 13.82
N SER A 297 10.63 15.65 13.95
CA SER A 297 11.79 15.66 13.04
C SER A 297 11.43 15.30 11.59
N THR A 298 10.52 14.34 11.39
CA THR A 298 10.04 13.93 10.06
C THR A 298 9.27 15.06 9.39
N HIS A 299 8.31 15.68 10.09
CA HIS A 299 7.51 16.78 9.54
C HIS A 299 8.38 18.03 9.31
N TYR A 300 9.27 18.35 10.24
CA TYR A 300 10.25 19.43 10.10
C TYR A 300 11.08 19.24 8.84
N SER A 301 11.64 18.05 8.63
CA SER A 301 12.51 17.77 7.48
C SER A 301 11.75 17.85 6.16
N GLN A 302 10.49 17.39 6.13
CA GLN A 302 9.66 17.48 4.95
C GLN A 302 9.36 18.93 4.57
N VAL A 303 8.89 19.72 5.54
CA VAL A 303 8.52 21.12 5.35
C VAL A 303 9.75 21.99 5.06
N LEU A 304 10.87 21.71 5.74
CA LEU A 304 12.15 22.38 5.50
C LEU A 304 12.62 22.18 4.07
N ARG A 305 12.54 20.95 3.54
CA ARG A 305 12.90 20.67 2.14
C ARG A 305 12.07 21.53 1.19
N ASP A 306 10.76 21.60 1.41
CA ASP A 306 9.86 22.35 0.52
C ASP A 306 10.10 23.87 0.63
N TYR A 307 10.36 24.37 1.84
CA TYR A 307 10.81 25.76 2.07
C TYR A 307 12.12 26.08 1.34
N LEU A 308 13.17 25.27 1.51
CA LEU A 308 14.48 25.52 0.91
C LEU A 308 14.46 25.41 -0.62
N GLN A 309 13.58 24.58 -1.17
CA GLN A 309 13.32 24.51 -2.61
C GLN A 309 12.52 25.71 -3.15
N GLY A 310 12.04 26.60 -2.28
CA GLY A 310 11.23 27.76 -2.67
C GLY A 310 9.80 27.39 -3.08
N LYS A 311 9.31 26.22 -2.65
CA LYS A 311 7.93 25.76 -2.92
C LYS A 311 6.91 26.42 -1.99
N LEU A 312 7.37 26.84 -0.81
CA LEU A 312 6.59 27.65 0.11
C LEU A 312 6.89 29.11 -0.20
N LEU A 313 5.87 29.85 -0.63
CA LEU A 313 6.06 31.19 -1.16
C LEU A 313 6.43 32.18 -0.05
N VAL A 314 7.64 32.71 -0.12
CA VAL A 314 8.10 33.75 0.81
C VAL A 314 8.59 34.96 0.00
N SER A 315 8.16 36.16 0.38
CA SER A 315 8.66 37.39 -0.25
C SER A 315 10.09 37.66 0.17
N ALA A 316 10.93 38.12 -0.77
CA ALA A 316 12.27 38.64 -0.48
C ALA A 316 12.26 39.84 0.49
N GLN A 317 11.13 40.54 0.61
CA GLN A 317 10.94 41.67 1.52
C GLN A 317 10.56 41.22 2.95
N ALA A 318 10.20 39.96 3.16
CA ALA A 318 9.85 39.42 4.48
C ALA A 318 11.12 39.07 5.30
N GLU A 319 12.00 40.05 5.46
CA GLU A 319 13.35 39.87 6.02
C GLU A 319 13.32 39.33 7.46
N ASP A 320 12.39 39.80 8.31
CA ASP A 320 12.21 39.32 9.68
C ASP A 320 11.80 37.85 9.74
N LEU A 321 10.90 37.42 8.86
CA LEU A 321 10.44 36.03 8.79
C LEU A 321 11.58 35.12 8.31
N LEU A 322 12.28 35.51 7.24
CA LEU A 322 13.42 34.77 6.72
C LEU A 322 14.54 34.63 7.77
N ALA A 323 14.81 35.70 8.50
CA ALA A 323 15.78 35.70 9.60
C ALA A 323 15.37 34.77 10.75
N ARG A 324 14.08 34.80 11.15
CA ARG A 324 13.54 33.90 12.18
C ARG A 324 13.61 32.44 11.74
N LEU A 325 13.21 32.13 10.52
CA LEU A 325 13.29 30.77 9.97
C LEU A 325 14.74 30.28 9.86
N ALA A 326 15.69 31.16 9.53
CA ALA A 326 17.11 30.82 9.53
C ALA A 326 17.64 30.55 10.94
N ALA A 327 17.27 31.37 11.92
CA ALA A 327 17.65 31.16 13.32
C ALA A 327 17.11 29.83 13.87
N LEU A 328 15.85 29.50 13.58
CA LEU A 328 15.24 28.23 13.98
C LEU A 328 15.92 27.02 13.33
N GLN A 329 16.28 27.11 12.05
CA GLN A 329 17.07 26.06 11.38
C GLN A 329 18.43 25.86 12.04
N HIS A 330 19.12 26.94 12.38
CA HIS A 330 20.41 26.85 13.05
C HIS A 330 20.29 26.17 14.43
N LEU A 331 19.32 26.57 15.24
CA LEU A 331 19.04 25.96 16.55
C LEU A 331 18.61 24.48 16.44
N SER A 332 17.88 24.12 15.38
CA SER A 332 17.44 22.73 15.14
C SER A 332 18.60 21.75 15.00
N ARG A 333 19.76 22.21 14.52
CA ARG A 333 20.94 21.36 14.32
C ARG A 333 21.74 21.13 15.61
N ALA A 334 21.32 21.73 16.73
CA ALA A 334 22.01 21.70 18.02
C ALA A 334 23.47 22.20 17.97
N PHE A 335 23.82 23.01 16.97
CA PHE A 335 25.11 23.68 16.91
C PHE A 335 25.17 24.81 17.95
N GLN A 336 26.28 24.88 18.69
CA GLN A 336 26.56 25.99 19.62
C GLN A 336 27.38 27.11 18.97
N ASP A 337 27.91 26.87 17.77
CA ASP A 337 28.77 27.81 17.06
C ASP A 337 27.97 28.94 16.44
N THR A 338 28.59 30.12 16.33
CA THR A 338 27.99 31.23 15.59
C THR A 338 27.79 30.85 14.12
N PRO A 339 26.60 31.13 13.53
CA PRO A 339 26.30 30.76 12.16
C PRO A 339 27.26 31.45 11.18
N SER A 340 27.82 30.67 10.26
CA SER A 340 28.67 31.19 9.19
C SER A 340 27.86 31.84 8.06
N GLU A 341 28.56 32.51 7.14
CA GLU A 341 27.96 32.98 5.88
C GLU A 341 27.35 31.83 5.05
N GLN A 342 28.02 30.69 5.02
CA GLN A 342 27.58 29.52 4.27
C GLN A 342 26.30 28.93 4.89
N ASP A 343 26.23 28.91 6.23
CA ASP A 343 25.03 28.49 6.94
C ASP A 343 23.84 29.37 6.58
N LEU A 344 24.00 30.69 6.62
CA LEU A 344 22.93 31.63 6.25
C LEU A 344 22.41 31.37 4.84
N LEU A 345 23.31 31.15 3.86
CA LEU A 345 22.89 30.83 2.49
C LEU A 345 22.13 29.50 2.41
N ALA A 346 22.58 28.49 3.17
CA ALA A 346 21.93 27.19 3.24
C ALA A 346 20.55 27.24 3.91
N TYR A 347 20.28 28.24 4.75
CA TYR A 347 19.00 28.43 5.45
C TYR A 347 17.96 29.25 4.66
N LEU A 348 18.34 29.80 3.51
CA LEU A 348 17.47 30.61 2.66
C LEU A 348 16.94 29.78 1.47
N PRO A 349 15.70 30.02 1.00
CA PRO A 349 15.19 29.40 -0.20
C PRO A 349 16.10 29.68 -1.40
N LYS A 350 16.41 28.66 -2.19
CA LYS A 350 17.36 28.76 -3.33
C LYS A 350 16.99 29.88 -4.30
N THR A 351 15.69 30.12 -4.50
CA THR A 351 15.16 31.17 -5.37
C THR A 351 15.41 32.60 -4.86
N LEU A 352 15.61 32.76 -3.55
CA LEU A 352 15.74 34.07 -2.89
C LEU A 352 17.19 34.44 -2.55
N GLN A 353 18.14 33.52 -2.64
CA GLN A 353 19.54 33.74 -2.21
C GLN A 353 20.23 34.96 -2.88
N TRP A 354 19.78 35.36 -4.07
CA TRP A 354 20.30 36.50 -4.83
C TRP A 354 19.44 37.76 -4.74
N GLN A 355 18.25 37.67 -4.15
CA GLN A 355 17.29 38.77 -4.07
C GLN A 355 17.32 39.48 -2.70
N VAL A 356 17.69 38.75 -1.65
CA VAL A 356 17.64 39.25 -0.27
C VAL A 356 18.88 40.05 0.12
N ARG A 357 18.72 41.00 1.04
CA ARG A 357 19.83 41.75 1.63
C ARG A 357 20.49 40.93 2.75
N ARG A 358 21.49 40.14 2.37
CA ARG A 358 22.17 39.18 3.28
C ARG A 358 22.65 39.78 4.60
N ALA A 359 23.20 41.01 4.57
CA ALA A 359 23.66 41.69 5.78
C ALA A 359 22.52 41.98 6.77
N THR A 360 21.35 42.38 6.26
CA THR A 360 20.15 42.61 7.07
C THR A 360 19.66 41.32 7.70
N ILE A 361 19.50 40.26 6.89
CA ILE A 361 19.05 38.95 7.38
C ILE A 361 19.99 38.43 8.46
N ARG A 362 21.31 38.55 8.29
CA ARG A 362 22.29 38.13 9.31
C ARG A 362 22.12 38.87 10.62
N MET A 363 21.96 40.19 10.57
CA MET A 363 21.75 41.00 11.75
C MET A 363 20.48 40.58 12.49
N LEU A 364 19.36 40.43 11.77
CA LEU A 364 18.07 40.00 12.32
C LEU A 364 18.12 38.57 12.86
N MET A 365 18.79 37.65 12.15
CA MET A 365 18.98 36.26 12.59
C MET A 365 19.75 36.23 13.92
N GLY A 366 20.79 37.07 14.06
CA GLY A 366 21.51 37.21 15.33
C GLY A 366 20.66 37.75 16.47
N GLN A 367 19.69 38.64 16.18
CA GLN A 367 18.72 39.11 17.18
C GLN A 367 17.77 37.98 17.61
N GLU A 368 17.25 37.21 16.65
CA GLU A 368 16.39 36.06 16.90
C GLU A 368 17.09 34.96 17.71
N LEU A 369 18.35 34.65 17.41
CA LEU A 369 19.15 33.70 18.18
C LEU A 369 19.34 34.12 19.65
N ARG A 370 19.52 35.43 19.90
CA ARG A 370 19.58 35.94 21.28
C ARG A 370 18.24 35.85 22.00
N ARG A 371 17.13 36.07 21.28
CA ARG A 371 15.77 35.95 21.82
C ARG A 371 15.41 34.52 22.17
N LEU A 372 15.81 33.57 21.32
CA LEU A 372 15.54 32.14 21.46
C LEU A 372 16.61 31.40 22.27
N LYS A 373 17.37 32.12 23.12
CA LYS A 373 18.42 31.51 23.94
C LYS A 373 17.81 30.46 24.89
N GLY A 374 18.36 29.25 24.87
CA GLY A 374 17.88 28.13 25.67
C GLY A 374 16.81 27.27 24.98
N CYS A 375 16.39 27.64 23.77
CA CYS A 375 15.50 26.82 22.94
C CYS A 375 16.19 25.51 22.56
N THR A 376 15.50 24.39 22.79
CA THR A 376 15.95 23.06 22.42
C THR A 376 15.82 22.84 20.91
N SER A 377 16.54 21.82 20.38
CA SER A 377 16.43 21.44 18.96
C SER A 377 14.98 21.12 18.56
N GLN A 378 14.23 20.42 19.42
CA GLN A 378 12.83 20.07 19.16
C GLN A 378 11.90 21.28 19.18
N GLU A 379 12.04 22.17 20.17
CA GLU A 379 11.26 23.43 20.22
C GLU A 379 11.54 24.30 18.99
N ALA A 380 12.78 24.33 18.51
CA ALA A 380 13.15 25.05 17.31
C ALA A 380 12.50 24.44 16.05
N GLN A 381 12.48 23.11 15.93
CA GLN A 381 11.78 22.39 14.85
C GLN A 381 10.27 22.66 14.88
N THR A 382 9.64 22.54 16.05
CA THR A 382 8.21 22.84 16.25
C THR A 382 7.90 24.29 15.86
N SER A 383 8.66 25.25 16.39
CA SER A 383 8.49 26.67 16.09
C SER A 383 8.69 26.98 14.60
N PHE A 384 9.58 26.25 13.92
CA PHE A 384 9.78 26.38 12.47
C PHE A 384 8.55 25.90 11.71
N ILE A 385 8.01 24.72 12.06
CA ILE A 385 6.79 24.18 11.44
C ILE A 385 5.63 25.17 11.63
N GLU A 386 5.43 25.70 12.85
CA GLU A 386 4.37 26.66 13.15
C GLU A 386 4.50 27.96 12.35
N ALA A 387 5.73 28.48 12.20
CA ALA A 387 5.99 29.68 11.42
C ALA A 387 5.73 29.45 9.92
N VAL A 388 6.17 28.31 9.39
CA VAL A 388 6.01 27.94 7.98
C VAL A 388 4.56 27.58 7.64
N ARG A 389 3.78 27.09 8.61
CA ARG A 389 2.34 26.82 8.44
C ARG A 389 1.53 28.04 7.99
N GLN A 390 2.03 29.24 8.25
CA GLN A 390 1.39 30.50 7.84
C GLN A 390 1.74 30.89 6.39
N LEU A 391 2.67 30.19 5.74
CA LEU A 391 3.08 30.50 4.37
C LEU A 391 2.05 30.01 3.35
N PRO A 392 1.91 30.74 2.21
CA PRO A 392 1.13 30.24 1.09
C PRO A 392 1.67 28.89 0.60
N LEU A 393 0.76 28.05 0.13
CA LEU A 393 1.00 26.69 -0.33
C LEU A 393 1.47 25.70 0.76
N PHE A 394 1.51 26.09 2.05
CA PHE A 394 1.61 25.09 3.11
C PHE A 394 0.45 24.08 2.99
N GLY A 395 0.76 22.81 3.17
CA GLY A 395 -0.21 21.73 3.02
C GLY A 395 -0.46 21.26 1.58
N TYR A 396 0.20 21.85 0.59
CA TYR A 396 0.13 21.39 -0.80
C TYR A 396 1.41 20.65 -1.21
N THR A 397 1.25 19.61 -2.02
CA THR A 397 2.33 19.09 -2.84
C THR A 397 2.52 20.04 -4.03
N VAL A 398 3.65 20.74 -4.07
CA VAL A 398 3.90 21.81 -5.06
C VAL A 398 4.78 21.34 -6.21
N TYR A 399 4.30 21.61 -7.43
CA TYR A 399 4.97 21.37 -8.70
C TYR A 399 5.23 22.69 -9.42
N VAL A 400 6.35 22.77 -10.16
CA VAL A 400 6.64 23.90 -11.05
C VAL A 400 6.05 23.59 -12.41
N VAL A 401 5.19 24.47 -12.91
CA VAL A 401 4.56 24.33 -14.22
C VAL A 401 5.18 25.35 -15.18
N LEU A 402 5.63 24.88 -16.33
CA LEU A 402 6.29 25.68 -17.35
C LEU A 402 5.29 26.47 -18.21
N ARG A 403 4.19 25.81 -18.62
CA ARG A 403 3.13 26.39 -19.46
C ARG A 403 1.74 25.87 -19.06
N VAL A 404 0.72 26.69 -19.30
CA VAL A 404 -0.70 26.40 -18.99
C VAL A 404 -1.60 26.88 -20.14
N SER A 405 -2.70 26.16 -20.41
CA SER A 405 -3.61 26.45 -21.52
C SER A 405 -4.49 27.69 -21.39
N GLU A 406 -5.06 27.94 -20.20
CA GLU A 406 -6.12 28.96 -20.02
C GLU A 406 -5.62 30.30 -19.48
N VAL A 407 -4.42 30.34 -18.88
CA VAL A 407 -3.91 31.53 -18.19
C VAL A 407 -2.57 31.92 -18.82
N ALA A 408 -2.50 33.13 -19.38
CA ALA A 408 -1.24 33.76 -19.74
C ALA A 408 -0.48 34.12 -18.45
N LEU A 409 0.18 33.13 -17.86
CA LEU A 409 1.13 33.38 -16.79
C LEU A 409 2.35 34.10 -17.40
N PRO A 410 2.88 35.15 -16.74
CA PRO A 410 4.06 35.86 -17.23
C PRO A 410 5.34 35.01 -17.21
N GLY A 411 5.31 33.84 -16.56
CA GLY A 411 6.39 32.87 -16.48
C GLY A 411 5.93 31.55 -15.85
N PRO A 412 6.87 30.66 -15.46
CA PRO A 412 6.54 29.41 -14.78
C PRO A 412 5.69 29.64 -13.53
N GLY A 413 4.62 28.86 -13.38
CA GLY A 413 3.69 28.93 -12.23
C GLY A 413 3.94 27.85 -11.18
N PHE A 414 3.30 28.00 -10.02
CA PHE A 414 3.22 26.92 -9.03
C PHE A 414 1.86 26.24 -9.07
N LEU A 415 1.88 24.91 -9.24
CA LEU A 415 0.71 24.06 -9.08
C LEU A 415 0.76 23.43 -7.70
N GLY A 416 -0.21 23.75 -6.86
CA GLY A 416 -0.42 23.11 -5.57
C GLY A 416 -1.46 22.00 -5.69
N LEU A 417 -1.14 20.79 -5.21
CA LEU A 417 -2.08 19.67 -5.09
C LEU A 417 -2.29 19.32 -3.62
N ASN A 418 -3.53 19.29 -3.17
CA ASN A 418 -3.92 18.66 -1.91
C ASN A 418 -5.11 17.70 -2.14
N ARG A 419 -5.70 17.16 -1.07
CA ARG A 419 -6.81 16.19 -1.14
C ARG A 419 -8.10 16.74 -1.75
N GLN A 420 -8.24 18.05 -1.82
CA GLN A 420 -9.49 18.69 -2.23
C GLN A 420 -9.37 19.40 -3.57
N HIS A 421 -8.23 20.02 -3.85
CA HIS A 421 -8.07 20.95 -4.97
C HIS A 421 -6.70 20.82 -5.63
N ILE A 422 -6.69 21.11 -6.93
CA ILE A 422 -5.53 21.53 -7.69
C ILE A 422 -5.64 23.04 -7.83
N ILE A 423 -4.62 23.78 -7.41
CA ILE A 423 -4.56 25.23 -7.53
C ILE A 423 -3.37 25.65 -8.37
N LEU A 424 -3.52 26.73 -9.13
CA LEU A 424 -2.45 27.39 -9.85
C LEU A 424 -2.24 28.77 -9.27
N MET A 425 -1.00 29.08 -8.90
CA MET A 425 -0.61 30.34 -8.27
C MET A 425 0.54 30.99 -9.02
N ASP A 426 0.44 32.30 -9.24
CA ASP A 426 1.53 33.10 -9.78
C ASP A 426 2.60 33.34 -8.71
N PRO A 427 3.86 32.91 -8.91
CA PRO A 427 4.89 33.02 -7.88
C PRO A 427 5.28 34.46 -7.54
N SER A 428 5.14 35.40 -8.48
CA SER A 428 5.51 36.81 -8.26
C SER A 428 4.47 37.58 -7.47
N SER A 429 3.19 37.50 -7.87
CA SER A 429 2.09 38.18 -7.19
C SER A 429 1.49 37.40 -6.02
N GLN A 430 1.80 36.10 -5.90
CA GLN A 430 1.15 35.14 -4.99
C GLN A 430 -0.37 35.04 -5.18
N LYS A 431 -0.88 35.48 -6.35
CA LYS A 431 -2.31 35.46 -6.65
C LYS A 431 -2.73 34.07 -7.13
N LEU A 432 -3.86 33.58 -6.58
CA LEU A 432 -4.53 32.40 -7.09
C LEU A 432 -5.09 32.67 -8.49
N CYS A 433 -4.63 31.91 -9.48
CA CYS A 433 -5.02 32.04 -10.88
C CYS A 433 -6.16 31.08 -11.26
N CYS A 434 -6.10 29.84 -10.78
CA CYS A 434 -7.07 28.80 -11.08
C CYS A 434 -7.21 27.85 -9.89
N SER A 435 -8.40 27.29 -9.70
CA SER A 435 -8.69 26.21 -8.75
C SER A 435 -9.62 25.20 -9.38
N VAL A 436 -9.25 23.93 -9.32
CA VAL A 436 -10.02 22.79 -9.79
C VAL A 436 -10.23 21.85 -8.62
N ALA A 437 -11.49 21.60 -8.25
CA ALA A 437 -11.79 20.62 -7.21
C ALA A 437 -11.54 19.20 -7.72
N LEU A 438 -10.86 18.36 -6.94
CA LEU A 438 -10.55 16.98 -7.34
C LEU A 438 -11.81 16.14 -7.58
N ARG A 439 -12.90 16.45 -6.85
CA ARG A 439 -14.21 15.79 -7.03
C ARG A 439 -14.88 16.08 -8.38
N GLU A 440 -14.49 17.17 -9.05
CA GLU A 440 -15.03 17.55 -10.37
C GLU A 440 -14.19 16.96 -11.51
N LEU A 441 -13.08 16.29 -11.20
CA LEU A 441 -12.16 15.75 -12.18
C LEU A 441 -12.74 14.46 -12.78
N GLN A 442 -12.92 14.45 -14.10
CA GLN A 442 -13.50 13.33 -14.82
C GLN A 442 -12.44 12.46 -15.48
N ARG A 443 -11.44 13.07 -16.13
CA ARG A 443 -10.36 12.36 -16.83
C ARG A 443 -9.03 13.07 -16.71
N ILE A 444 -7.98 12.27 -16.69
CA ILE A 444 -6.58 12.72 -16.63
C ILE A 444 -5.82 12.05 -17.77
N HIS A 445 -5.23 12.85 -18.65
CA HIS A 445 -4.48 12.35 -19.80
C HIS A 445 -3.05 12.87 -19.79
N LEU A 446 -2.08 11.95 -19.96
CA LEU A 446 -0.67 12.31 -20.07
C LEU A 446 -0.38 12.65 -21.53
N LEU A 447 0.14 13.83 -21.78
CA LEU A 447 0.50 14.31 -23.10
C LEU A 447 1.98 14.09 -23.36
N SER A 448 2.31 13.68 -24.58
CA SER A 448 3.70 13.65 -25.04
C SER A 448 4.28 15.08 -25.07
N PRO A 449 5.60 15.22 -24.88
CA PRO A 449 6.27 16.50 -25.05
C PRO A 449 5.95 17.14 -26.41
N LEU A 450 5.75 18.45 -26.41
CA LEU A 450 5.52 19.22 -27.64
C LEU A 450 6.79 19.31 -28.52
N GLU A 451 7.95 19.21 -27.89
CA GLU A 451 9.28 19.30 -28.50
C GLU A 451 10.08 18.04 -28.14
N GLU A 452 11.03 17.60 -28.98
CA GLU A 452 11.80 16.35 -28.77
C GLU A 452 12.53 16.30 -27.42
N GLN A 453 12.91 17.46 -26.86
CA GLN A 453 13.56 17.59 -25.55
C GLN A 453 12.67 18.32 -24.52
N GLY A 454 11.38 18.48 -24.85
CA GLY A 454 10.42 19.19 -24.02
C GLY A 454 9.97 18.39 -22.81
N SER A 455 9.29 19.07 -21.88
CA SER A 455 8.63 18.39 -20.76
C SER A 455 7.30 17.76 -21.21
N PRO A 456 6.88 16.64 -20.60
CA PRO A 456 5.55 16.09 -20.86
C PRO A 456 4.45 17.03 -20.34
N GLY A 457 3.26 16.85 -20.88
CA GLY A 457 2.07 17.58 -20.44
C GLY A 457 1.11 16.70 -19.63
N LEU A 458 0.24 17.32 -18.85
CA LEU A 458 -0.88 16.68 -18.18
C LEU A 458 -2.16 17.47 -18.48
N GLU A 459 -3.10 16.84 -19.15
CA GLU A 459 -4.43 17.37 -19.41
C GLU A 459 -5.44 16.86 -18.38
N LEU A 460 -6.21 17.78 -17.83
CA LEU A 460 -7.30 17.54 -16.89
C LEU A 460 -8.62 17.94 -17.54
N ASN A 461 -9.57 17.00 -17.58
CA ASN A 461 -10.95 17.26 -17.97
C ASN A 461 -11.83 17.23 -16.73
N TYR A 462 -12.57 18.30 -16.48
CA TYR A 462 -13.33 18.52 -15.25
C TYR A 462 -14.64 19.28 -15.51
N GLY A 463 -15.51 19.35 -14.52
CA GLY A 463 -16.83 19.99 -14.61
C GLY A 463 -17.97 18.99 -14.81
N SER A 464 -19.16 19.48 -15.14
CA SER A 464 -20.32 18.64 -15.42
C SER A 464 -20.40 18.26 -16.91
N ALA A 465 -21.25 17.28 -17.25
CA ALA A 465 -21.53 16.94 -18.65
C ALA A 465 -22.07 18.15 -19.45
N ASP A 466 -22.80 19.06 -18.79
CA ASP A 466 -23.38 20.25 -19.41
C ASP A 466 -22.39 21.42 -19.54
N SER A 467 -21.28 21.39 -18.81
CA SER A 467 -20.24 22.44 -18.83
C SER A 467 -18.85 21.81 -18.68
N PRO A 468 -18.39 21.03 -19.68
CA PRO A 468 -17.06 20.43 -19.65
C PRO A 468 -15.99 21.52 -19.74
N ARG A 469 -14.93 21.38 -18.95
CA ARG A 469 -13.76 22.24 -18.96
C ARG A 469 -12.49 21.41 -19.09
N THR A 470 -11.48 22.00 -19.70
CA THR A 470 -10.20 21.35 -19.95
C THR A 470 -9.06 22.31 -19.66
N ILE A 471 -8.11 21.87 -18.85
CA ILE A 471 -6.87 22.58 -18.59
C ILE A 471 -5.69 21.64 -18.80
N TRP A 472 -4.61 22.11 -19.40
CA TRP A 472 -3.37 21.33 -19.46
C TRP A 472 -2.19 22.10 -18.87
N PHE A 473 -1.26 21.33 -18.32
CA PHE A 473 -0.03 21.81 -17.70
C PHE A 473 1.16 21.12 -18.36
N GLU A 474 2.22 21.86 -18.67
CA GLU A 474 3.51 21.26 -19.03
C GLU A 474 4.48 21.35 -17.87
N LEU A 475 5.00 20.19 -17.46
CA LEU A 475 5.87 20.08 -16.31
C LEU A 475 6.71 18.79 -16.39
N PRO A 476 7.98 18.81 -15.91
CA PRO A 476 8.82 17.61 -15.92
C PRO A 476 8.19 16.43 -15.16
N GLN A 477 7.49 16.71 -14.04
CA GLN A 477 6.89 15.71 -13.17
C GLN A 477 5.43 15.35 -13.53
N ALA A 478 5.01 15.49 -14.80
CA ALA A 478 3.62 15.26 -15.20
C ALA A 478 3.12 13.85 -14.83
N GLN A 479 3.99 12.84 -14.93
CA GLN A 479 3.66 11.46 -14.57
C GLN A 479 3.51 11.27 -13.05
N GLU A 480 4.40 11.85 -12.23
CA GLU A 480 4.26 11.83 -10.76
C GLU A 480 2.96 12.55 -10.34
N LEU A 481 2.68 13.71 -10.94
CA LEU A 481 1.46 14.47 -10.67
C LEU A 481 0.22 13.64 -10.99
N LYS A 482 0.18 12.98 -12.17
CA LYS A 482 -0.90 12.05 -12.54
C LYS A 482 -1.11 10.96 -11.49
N HIS A 483 -0.05 10.28 -11.07
CA HIS A 483 -0.15 9.21 -10.07
C HIS A 483 -0.64 9.73 -8.73
N THR A 484 -0.16 10.91 -8.31
CA THR A 484 -0.54 11.52 -7.03
C THR A 484 -2.00 11.97 -7.04
N ILE A 485 -2.48 12.62 -8.11
CA ILE A 485 -3.90 12.95 -8.27
C ILE A 485 -4.75 11.68 -8.21
N THR A 486 -4.37 10.66 -8.98
CA THR A 486 -5.10 9.37 -9.02
C THR A 486 -5.19 8.77 -7.61
N PHE A 487 -4.09 8.74 -6.86
CA PHE A 487 -4.10 8.24 -5.48
C PHE A 487 -5.04 9.04 -4.57
N LEU A 488 -4.98 10.37 -4.60
CA LEU A 488 -5.82 11.22 -3.75
C LEU A 488 -7.31 11.09 -4.09
N MET A 489 -7.67 10.90 -5.36
CA MET A 489 -9.06 10.65 -5.77
C MET A 489 -9.63 9.34 -5.21
N HIS A 490 -8.82 8.27 -5.15
CA HIS A 490 -9.28 6.97 -4.65
C HIS A 490 -9.36 6.93 -3.11
N SER A 491 -8.49 7.67 -2.43
CA SER A 491 -8.49 7.76 -0.96
C SER A 491 -9.68 8.55 -0.39
N GLY A 492 -10.33 9.41 -1.18
CA GLY A 492 -11.51 10.18 -0.74
C GLY A 492 -12.83 9.41 -0.73
N ILE A 493 -12.93 8.29 -1.46
CA ILE A 493 -14.18 7.55 -1.68
C ILE A 493 -14.54 6.62 -0.49
N ALA A 494 -13.62 6.42 0.45
CA ALA A 494 -13.85 5.54 1.61
C ALA A 494 -14.65 6.21 2.76
N SER A 495 -15.17 7.43 2.56
CA SER A 495 -15.73 8.27 3.62
C SER A 495 -17.26 8.38 3.65
N ASP A 496 -17.97 7.75 2.71
CA ASP A 496 -19.44 7.87 2.59
C ASP A 496 -20.19 6.56 2.92
#